data_AF-A0A6N7FLK5-F1
#
_entry.id   AF-A0A6N7FLK5-F1
#
_cell.length_a   1.000
_cell.length_b   1.000
_cell.length_c   1.000
_cell.angle_alpha   90.00
_cell.angle_beta   90.00
_cell.angle_gamma   90.00
#
_symmetry.space_group_name_H-M   'P 1'
#
loop_
_entity.id
_entity.type
_entity.pdbx_description
1 polymer ?
#
loop_
_entity_poly.entity_id
_entity_poly.type
_entity_poly.pdbx_seq_one_letter_code
_entity_poly.pdbx_strand_id
1 'polypeptide(L)'
;MTPDKLVNTVSPKFQALGGAFYFHPDTLARGKELGLDGFRFYVLGRGGVLGDVESRVVTSAFGYFNAPLVDKLWNSAKAKVEPRQAAREYLACGHALARTKLADTAGLDAFCAAAEAVVAAADPGALALFAGISAEPLPDDAPARAYQLTSVLREHRGSAHLAAVRAVGLSPKVAHTIKRPTDVANFGYGPEEVPEITDEDRARHARAEEITNLIEAPAYGVLDDAGATALAAGVDGIEAAFA
;
A
#
# COMPACT_ATOMS: atom_id res chain seq x y z
N MET A 1 20.09 7.69 12.92
CA MET A 1 19.76 8.11 11.52
C MET A 1 18.68 9.19 11.60
N THR A 2 18.67 10.27 10.80
CA THR A 2 17.55 11.23 10.88
C THR A 2 16.26 10.59 10.34
N PRO A 3 15.06 11.01 10.82
CA PRO A 3 13.79 10.47 10.34
C PRO A 3 13.64 10.60 8.82
N ASP A 4 13.97 11.77 8.25
CA ASP A 4 13.93 12.00 6.80
C ASP A 4 14.83 11.05 6.02
N LYS A 5 16.05 10.78 6.53
CA LYS A 5 16.97 9.85 5.88
C LYS A 5 16.44 8.42 5.95
N LEU A 6 15.83 8.03 7.07
CA LEU A 6 15.22 6.73 7.24
C LEU A 6 14.05 6.54 6.27
N VAL A 7 13.08 7.46 6.26
CA VAL A 7 11.93 7.46 5.33
C VAL A 7 12.40 7.29 3.89
N ASN A 8 13.33 8.14 3.43
CA ASN A 8 13.83 8.06 2.05
C ASN A 8 14.52 6.72 1.71
N THR A 9 15.06 6.03 2.72
CA THR A 9 15.75 4.74 2.54
C THR A 9 14.75 3.58 2.48
N VAL A 10 13.79 3.53 3.41
CA VAL A 10 12.90 2.36 3.56
C VAL A 10 11.64 2.45 2.71
N SER A 11 11.13 3.66 2.47
CA SER A 11 9.85 3.85 1.78
C SER A 11 9.79 3.25 0.37
N PRO A 12 10.81 3.43 -0.51
CA PRO A 12 10.80 2.80 -1.83
C PRO A 12 10.70 1.26 -1.76
N LYS A 13 11.32 0.65 -0.75
CA LYS A 13 11.30 -0.81 -0.53
C LYS A 13 9.95 -1.28 -0.06
N PHE A 14 9.33 -0.58 0.90
CA PHE A 14 7.94 -0.86 1.31
C PHE A 14 6.98 -0.77 0.13
N GLN A 15 7.11 0.26 -0.73
CA GLN A 15 6.26 0.41 -1.92
C GLN A 15 6.37 -0.78 -2.88
N ALA A 16 7.58 -1.31 -3.09
CA ALA A 16 7.81 -2.48 -3.94
C ALA A 16 7.31 -3.77 -3.29
N LEU A 17 7.72 -4.05 -2.05
CA LEU A 17 7.47 -5.30 -1.35
C LEU A 17 6.00 -5.46 -0.92
N GLY A 18 5.38 -4.38 -0.45
CA GLY A 18 4.02 -4.39 0.10
C GLY A 18 2.94 -4.75 -0.93
N GLY A 19 3.26 -4.68 -2.23
CA GLY A 19 2.41 -5.13 -3.33
C GLY A 19 2.85 -6.42 -4.02
N ALA A 20 3.93 -7.07 -3.58
CA ALA A 20 4.52 -8.22 -4.28
C ALA A 20 3.56 -9.42 -4.36
N PHE A 21 2.67 -9.60 -3.38
CA PHE A 21 1.69 -10.68 -3.37
C PHE A 21 0.45 -10.43 -4.24
N TYR A 22 0.21 -9.19 -4.69
CA TYR A 22 -1.12 -8.78 -5.19
C TYR A 22 -1.63 -9.63 -6.36
N PHE A 23 -0.73 -10.01 -7.25
CA PHE A 23 -1.03 -10.83 -8.42
C PHE A 23 -0.15 -12.10 -8.47
N HIS A 24 0.38 -12.53 -7.31
CA HIS A 24 1.09 -13.80 -7.20
C HIS A 24 0.19 -14.98 -7.63
N PRO A 25 0.71 -16.03 -8.30
CA PRO A 25 -0.11 -17.16 -8.75
C PRO A 25 -1.03 -17.75 -7.68
N ASP A 26 -0.56 -17.89 -6.44
CA ASP A 26 -1.36 -18.40 -5.33
C ASP A 26 -2.47 -17.43 -4.91
N THR A 27 -2.23 -16.12 -4.97
CA THR A 27 -3.26 -15.10 -4.73
C THR A 27 -4.32 -15.14 -5.82
N LEU A 28 -3.93 -15.33 -7.09
CA LEU A 28 -4.84 -15.48 -8.21
C LEU A 28 -5.67 -16.77 -8.10
N ALA A 29 -5.05 -17.87 -7.66
CA ALA A 29 -5.73 -19.13 -7.40
C ALA A 29 -6.77 -18.97 -6.28
N ARG A 30 -6.41 -18.30 -5.17
CA ARG A 30 -7.33 -18.04 -4.07
C ARG A 30 -8.50 -17.15 -4.51
N GLY A 31 -8.24 -16.11 -5.28
CA GLY A 31 -9.30 -15.29 -5.88
C GLY A 31 -10.28 -16.12 -6.69
N LYS A 32 -9.77 -17.03 -7.54
CA LYS A 32 -10.60 -17.92 -8.37
C LYS A 32 -11.49 -18.82 -7.53
N GLU A 33 -11.00 -19.37 -6.42
CA GLU A 33 -11.79 -20.16 -5.47
C GLU A 33 -12.95 -19.35 -4.87
N LEU A 34 -12.73 -18.07 -4.63
CA LEU A 34 -13.74 -17.12 -4.15
C LEU A 34 -14.67 -16.60 -5.29
N GLY A 35 -14.51 -17.08 -6.53
CA GLY A 35 -15.27 -16.61 -7.68
C GLY A 35 -14.89 -15.20 -8.15
N LEU A 36 -13.69 -14.72 -7.79
CA LEU A 36 -13.15 -13.41 -8.12
C LEU A 36 -11.96 -13.57 -9.07
N ASP A 37 -11.96 -12.86 -10.20
CA ASP A 37 -10.72 -12.75 -10.99
C ASP A 37 -9.67 -11.92 -10.24
N GLY A 38 -8.43 -11.91 -10.76
CA GLY A 38 -7.32 -11.24 -10.07
C GLY A 38 -7.57 -9.76 -9.77
N PHE A 39 -8.25 -9.04 -10.67
CA PHE A 39 -8.47 -7.60 -10.49
C PHE A 39 -9.65 -7.31 -9.55
N ARG A 40 -10.68 -8.15 -9.56
CA ARG A 40 -11.76 -8.12 -8.56
C ARG A 40 -11.26 -8.47 -7.17
N PHE A 41 -10.41 -9.48 -7.04
CA PHE A 41 -9.84 -9.84 -5.74
C PHE A 41 -8.85 -8.77 -5.26
N TYR A 42 -8.08 -8.15 -6.16
CA TYR A 42 -7.26 -6.99 -5.83
C TYR A 42 -8.10 -5.81 -5.30
N VAL A 43 -9.15 -5.38 -6.02
CA VAL A 43 -9.97 -4.23 -5.61
C VAL A 43 -10.75 -4.54 -4.32
N LEU A 44 -11.42 -5.68 -4.25
CA LEU A 44 -12.22 -6.05 -3.07
C LEU A 44 -11.33 -6.40 -1.87
N GLY A 45 -10.24 -7.14 -2.09
CA GLY A 45 -9.30 -7.53 -1.04
C GLY A 45 -8.55 -6.34 -0.46
N ARG A 46 -7.95 -5.50 -1.32
CA ARG A 46 -7.24 -4.29 -0.85
C ARG A 46 -8.20 -3.26 -0.25
N GLY A 47 -9.34 -3.02 -0.90
CA GLY A 47 -10.32 -2.01 -0.45
C GLY A 47 -11.23 -2.48 0.69
N GLY A 48 -11.34 -3.78 0.91
CA GLY A 48 -12.28 -4.38 1.85
C GLY A 48 -12.06 -3.97 3.31
N VAL A 49 -10.86 -3.48 3.63
CA VAL A 49 -10.56 -2.92 4.95
C VAL A 49 -11.35 -1.65 5.29
N LEU A 50 -11.94 -1.00 4.28
CA LEU A 50 -12.83 0.16 4.43
C LEU A 50 -14.26 -0.22 4.86
N GLY A 51 -14.58 -1.53 4.89
CA GLY A 51 -15.93 -2.03 5.16
C GLY A 51 -16.82 -2.07 3.92
N ASP A 52 -18.12 -2.33 4.15
CA ASP A 52 -19.11 -2.31 3.08
C ASP A 52 -19.60 -0.88 2.81
N VAL A 53 -18.97 -0.24 1.83
CA VAL A 53 -19.21 1.17 1.46
C VAL A 53 -19.61 1.29 0.00
N GLU A 54 -20.06 2.48 -0.41
CA GLU A 54 -20.26 2.83 -1.81
C GLU A 54 -18.91 2.84 -2.56
N SER A 55 -18.94 2.46 -3.84
CA SER A 55 -17.76 2.44 -4.71
C SER A 55 -16.99 3.76 -4.73
N ARG A 56 -17.68 4.90 -4.60
CA ARG A 56 -17.06 6.24 -4.57
C ARG A 56 -16.11 6.43 -3.38
N VAL A 57 -16.38 5.79 -2.24
CA VAL A 57 -15.47 5.81 -1.07
C VAL A 57 -14.18 5.07 -1.41
N VAL A 58 -14.30 3.90 -2.04
CA VAL A 58 -13.14 3.10 -2.50
C VAL A 58 -12.36 3.83 -3.58
N THR A 59 -13.04 4.44 -4.55
CA THR A 59 -12.40 5.30 -5.56
C THR A 59 -11.60 6.42 -4.92
N SER A 60 -12.18 7.10 -3.91
CA SER A 60 -11.49 8.17 -3.19
C SER A 60 -10.26 7.67 -2.44
N ALA A 61 -10.34 6.52 -1.79
CA ALA A 61 -9.22 5.94 -1.05
C ALA A 61 -8.11 5.41 -1.96
N PHE A 62 -8.48 4.89 -3.13
CA PHE A 62 -7.51 4.39 -4.12
C PHE A 62 -6.89 5.51 -4.94
N GLY A 63 -7.62 6.61 -5.17
CA GLY A 63 -7.19 7.86 -5.77
C GLY A 63 -6.89 7.82 -7.27
N TYR A 64 -6.11 6.84 -7.72
CA TYR A 64 -5.47 6.84 -9.04
C TYR A 64 -6.30 6.15 -10.13
N PHE A 65 -7.21 5.26 -9.76
CA PHE A 65 -8.02 4.50 -10.72
C PHE A 65 -9.16 5.32 -11.32
N ASN A 66 -9.49 5.03 -12.57
CA ASN A 66 -10.71 5.51 -13.20
C ASN A 66 -11.95 5.05 -12.40
N ALA A 67 -12.86 5.99 -12.10
CA ALA A 67 -13.99 5.73 -11.21
C ALA A 67 -14.95 4.64 -11.74
N PRO A 68 -15.40 4.66 -13.02
CA PRO A 68 -16.16 3.56 -13.62
C PRO A 68 -15.51 2.17 -13.48
N LEU A 69 -14.19 2.07 -13.59
CA LEU A 69 -13.48 0.81 -13.40
C LEU A 69 -13.63 0.30 -11.95
N VAL A 70 -13.37 1.16 -10.96
CA VAL A 70 -13.53 0.81 -9.54
C VAL A 70 -14.97 0.43 -9.22
N ASP A 71 -15.94 1.19 -9.72
CA ASP A 71 -17.37 0.93 -9.52
C ASP A 71 -17.76 -0.48 -9.98
N LYS A 72 -17.41 -0.81 -11.23
CA LYS A 72 -17.66 -2.14 -11.80
C LYS A 72 -17.02 -3.25 -10.96
N LEU A 73 -15.75 -3.10 -10.60
CA LEU A 73 -14.99 -4.15 -9.91
C LEU A 73 -15.48 -4.34 -8.48
N TRP A 74 -15.64 -3.25 -7.73
CA TRP A 74 -16.10 -3.26 -6.35
C TRP A 74 -17.50 -3.88 -6.22
N ASN A 75 -18.48 -3.34 -6.95
CA ASN A 75 -19.88 -3.76 -6.81
C ASN A 75 -20.07 -5.22 -7.26
N SER A 76 -19.41 -5.64 -8.34
CA SER A 76 -19.53 -7.03 -8.82
C SER A 76 -18.75 -8.05 -7.97
N ALA A 77 -17.71 -7.61 -7.24
CA ALA A 77 -16.96 -8.47 -6.33
C ALA A 77 -17.67 -8.60 -4.97
N LYS A 78 -18.14 -7.48 -4.38
CA LYS A 78 -18.82 -7.51 -3.07
C LYS A 78 -20.17 -8.24 -3.10
N ALA A 79 -20.77 -8.38 -4.27
CA ALA A 79 -21.94 -9.24 -4.47
C ALA A 79 -21.65 -10.75 -4.30
N LYS A 80 -20.37 -11.15 -4.23
CA LYS A 80 -19.95 -12.56 -4.09
C LYS A 80 -19.29 -12.84 -2.75
N VAL A 81 -18.51 -11.90 -2.22
CA VAL A 81 -17.76 -12.04 -0.97
C VAL A 81 -17.88 -10.75 -0.17
N GLU A 82 -18.14 -10.87 1.13
CA GLU A 82 -18.19 -9.72 2.03
C GLU A 82 -16.84 -8.97 2.05
N PRO A 83 -16.81 -7.62 1.95
CA PRO A 83 -15.56 -6.85 1.81
C PRO A 83 -14.51 -7.15 2.89
N ARG A 84 -14.90 -7.18 4.17
CA ARG A 84 -13.97 -7.48 5.27
C ARG A 84 -13.46 -8.92 5.25
N GLN A 85 -14.27 -9.86 4.77
CA GLN A 85 -13.81 -11.24 4.56
C GLN A 85 -12.77 -11.28 3.44
N ALA A 86 -13.07 -10.65 2.29
CA ALA A 86 -12.14 -10.58 1.17
C ALA A 86 -10.80 -9.93 1.55
N ALA A 87 -10.82 -8.88 2.39
CA ALA A 87 -9.60 -8.24 2.87
C ALA A 87 -8.71 -9.18 3.70
N ARG A 88 -9.31 -9.94 4.63
CA ARG A 88 -8.58 -10.92 5.45
C ARG A 88 -8.03 -12.07 4.61
N GLU A 89 -8.81 -12.54 3.64
CA GLU A 89 -8.36 -13.56 2.67
C GLU A 89 -7.19 -13.05 1.83
N TYR A 90 -7.24 -11.80 1.38
CA TYR A 90 -6.19 -11.18 0.59
C TYR A 90 -4.90 -11.03 1.41
N LEU A 91 -5.00 -10.51 2.65
CA LEU A 91 -3.85 -10.45 3.58
C LEU A 91 -3.29 -11.85 3.88
N ALA A 92 -4.15 -12.85 4.05
CA ALA A 92 -3.72 -14.23 4.27
C ALA A 92 -2.89 -14.80 3.11
N CYS A 93 -3.16 -14.41 1.85
CA CYS A 93 -2.29 -14.73 0.71
C CYS A 93 -0.89 -14.14 0.90
N GLY A 94 -0.80 -12.88 1.32
CA GLY A 94 0.47 -12.24 1.68
C GLY A 94 1.20 -12.97 2.81
N HIS A 95 0.48 -13.38 3.85
CA HIS A 95 1.04 -14.15 4.97
C HIS A 95 1.60 -15.51 4.52
N ALA A 96 0.87 -16.24 3.68
CA ALA A 96 1.32 -17.53 3.16
C ALA A 96 2.61 -17.40 2.33
N LEU A 97 2.66 -16.39 1.45
CA LEU A 97 3.87 -16.08 0.69
C LEU A 97 5.04 -15.71 1.60
N ALA A 98 4.79 -14.87 2.61
CA ALA A 98 5.80 -14.45 3.57
C ALA A 98 6.37 -15.60 4.40
N ARG A 99 5.53 -16.52 4.88
CA ARG A 99 6.00 -17.72 5.62
C ARG A 99 6.92 -18.60 4.79
N THR A 100 6.75 -18.60 3.46
CA THR A 100 7.62 -19.35 2.56
C THR A 100 8.91 -18.58 2.28
N LYS A 101 8.80 -17.29 1.96
CA LYS A 101 9.94 -16.46 1.54
C LYS A 101 10.85 -16.07 2.70
N LEU A 102 10.30 -15.85 3.89
CA LEU A 102 11.00 -15.26 5.03
C LEU A 102 11.33 -16.29 6.13
N ALA A 103 11.20 -17.59 5.85
CA ALA A 103 11.41 -18.65 6.84
C ALA A 103 12.79 -18.58 7.51
N ASP A 104 13.83 -18.25 6.74
CA ASP A 104 15.22 -18.17 7.19
C ASP A 104 15.73 -16.72 7.33
N THR A 105 14.84 -15.73 7.26
CA THR A 105 15.23 -14.32 7.38
C THR A 105 15.46 -13.97 8.85
N ALA A 106 16.71 -13.62 9.19
CA ALA A 106 17.05 -13.17 10.53
C ALA A 106 16.53 -11.74 10.82
N GLY A 107 16.32 -11.44 12.10
CA GLY A 107 16.02 -10.07 12.55
C GLY A 107 14.56 -9.62 12.37
N LEU A 108 13.66 -10.52 11.94
CA LEU A 108 12.24 -10.18 11.72
C LEU A 108 11.54 -9.66 12.99
N ASP A 109 11.85 -10.18 14.18
CA ASP A 109 11.23 -9.72 15.43
C ASP A 109 11.62 -8.25 15.74
N ALA A 110 12.89 -7.90 15.56
CA ALA A 110 13.37 -6.53 15.77
C ALA A 110 12.78 -5.57 14.72
N PHE A 111 12.66 -6.04 13.47
CA PHE A 111 11.95 -5.32 12.42
C PHE A 111 10.47 -5.09 12.78
N CYS A 112 9.76 -6.13 13.24
CA CYS A 112 8.35 -6.03 13.62
C CYS A 112 8.15 -5.01 14.73
N ALA A 113 8.95 -5.07 15.79
CA ALA A 113 8.88 -4.11 16.90
C ALA A 113 9.09 -2.66 16.42
N ALA A 114 10.07 -2.42 15.54
CA ALA A 114 10.29 -1.09 14.99
C ALA A 114 9.15 -0.64 14.06
N ALA A 115 8.67 -1.51 13.19
CA ALA A 115 7.58 -1.20 12.27
C ALA A 115 6.26 -0.95 13.02
N GLU A 116 5.95 -1.74 14.05
CA GLU A 116 4.79 -1.54 14.93
C GLU A 116 4.84 -0.19 15.65
N ALA A 117 6.02 0.22 16.15
CA ALA A 117 6.19 1.53 16.77
C ALA A 117 5.90 2.67 15.77
N VAL A 118 6.35 2.55 14.52
CA VAL A 118 6.03 3.53 13.47
C VAL A 118 4.54 3.55 13.15
N VAL A 119 3.92 2.38 12.97
CA VAL A 119 2.48 2.28 12.68
C VAL A 119 1.63 2.85 13.82
N ALA A 120 2.00 2.59 15.07
CA ALA A 120 1.30 3.11 16.25
C ALA A 120 1.43 4.63 16.40
N ALA A 121 2.53 5.22 15.93
CA ALA A 121 2.78 6.66 15.99
C ALA A 121 2.16 7.45 14.82
N ALA A 122 1.78 6.77 13.72
CA ALA A 122 1.24 7.41 12.53
C ALA A 122 -0.20 7.89 12.75
N ASP A 123 -0.45 9.18 12.47
CA ASP A 123 -1.80 9.76 12.51
C ASP A 123 -2.62 9.29 11.30
N PRO A 124 -3.78 8.64 11.50
CA PRO A 124 -4.60 8.13 10.40
C PRO A 124 -5.42 9.21 9.66
N GLY A 125 -5.37 10.47 10.10
CA GLY A 125 -6.13 11.59 9.53
C GLY A 125 -5.91 11.74 8.02
N ALA A 126 -7.02 11.70 7.25
CA ALA A 126 -7.01 11.68 5.77
C ALA A 126 -6.39 10.44 5.11
N LEU A 127 -5.99 9.42 5.89
CA LEU A 127 -5.30 8.22 5.42
C LEU A 127 -6.19 6.96 5.53
N ALA A 128 -7.41 7.01 4.98
CA ALA A 128 -8.45 6.00 5.24
C ALA A 128 -8.03 4.55 4.93
N LEU A 129 -7.27 4.31 3.85
CA LEU A 129 -6.81 2.96 3.50
C LEU A 129 -5.76 2.44 4.49
N PHE A 130 -4.82 3.29 4.90
CA PHE A 130 -3.88 3.01 5.98
C PHE A 130 -4.59 2.73 7.30
N ALA A 131 -5.57 3.56 7.66
CA ALA A 131 -6.37 3.38 8.88
C ALA A 131 -7.10 2.02 8.87
N GLY A 132 -7.68 1.64 7.74
CA GLY A 132 -8.38 0.37 7.59
C GLY A 132 -7.45 -0.85 7.74
N ILE A 133 -6.31 -0.86 7.05
CA ILE A 133 -5.38 -2.01 7.06
C ILE A 133 -4.62 -2.12 8.39
N SER A 134 -4.25 -1.00 9.02
CA SER A 134 -3.58 -1.00 10.33
C SER A 134 -4.47 -1.48 11.48
N ALA A 135 -5.79 -1.44 11.29
CA ALA A 135 -6.77 -1.97 12.25
C ALA A 135 -6.98 -3.50 12.13
N GLU A 136 -6.40 -4.18 11.13
CA GLU A 136 -6.46 -5.64 11.06
C GLU A 136 -5.51 -6.27 12.10
N PRO A 137 -5.93 -7.37 12.77
CA PRO A 137 -5.06 -8.07 13.70
C PRO A 137 -3.76 -8.52 13.04
N LEU A 138 -2.65 -8.35 13.75
CA LEU A 138 -1.36 -8.90 13.32
C LEU A 138 -1.30 -10.41 13.60
N PRO A 139 -0.70 -11.22 12.71
CA PRO A 139 -0.46 -12.63 12.96
C PRO A 139 0.63 -12.83 14.02
N ASP A 140 0.61 -13.98 14.69
CA ASP A 140 1.55 -14.27 15.78
C ASP A 140 2.95 -14.66 15.30
N ASP A 141 3.08 -15.19 14.08
CA ASP A 141 4.37 -15.59 13.51
C ASP A 141 5.11 -14.42 12.85
N ALA A 142 6.42 -14.33 13.11
CA ALA A 142 7.26 -13.22 12.66
C ALA A 142 7.28 -13.01 11.13
N PRO A 143 7.36 -14.06 10.28
CA PRO A 143 7.28 -13.90 8.82
C PRO A 143 6.02 -13.19 8.34
N ALA A 144 4.84 -13.67 8.75
CA ALA A 144 3.59 -13.07 8.34
C ALA A 144 3.42 -11.66 8.94
N ARG A 145 3.83 -11.46 10.20
CA ARG A 145 3.73 -10.17 10.89
C ARG A 145 4.58 -9.11 10.19
N ALA A 146 5.83 -9.43 9.87
CA ALA A 146 6.75 -8.54 9.16
C ALA A 146 6.19 -8.14 7.78
N TYR A 147 5.58 -9.08 7.07
CA TYR A 147 5.00 -8.79 5.76
C TYR A 147 3.72 -7.95 5.85
N GLN A 148 2.83 -8.23 6.81
CA GLN A 148 1.65 -7.38 7.04
C GLN A 148 2.07 -5.94 7.39
N LEU A 149 3.04 -5.76 8.27
CA LEU A 149 3.59 -4.44 8.62
C LEU A 149 4.21 -3.73 7.41
N THR A 150 4.90 -4.47 6.54
CA THR A 150 5.41 -3.95 5.26
C THR A 150 4.27 -3.46 4.36
N SER A 151 3.17 -4.22 4.25
CA SER A 151 1.98 -3.79 3.51
C SER A 151 1.27 -2.59 4.15
N VAL A 152 1.21 -2.52 5.49
CA VAL A 152 0.64 -1.39 6.23
C VAL A 152 1.45 -0.12 5.98
N LEU A 153 2.78 -0.16 6.10
CA LEU A 153 3.65 1.00 5.84
C LEU A 153 3.62 1.44 4.37
N ARG A 154 3.41 0.49 3.45
CA ARG A 154 3.14 0.79 2.03
C ARG A 154 1.79 1.51 1.83
N GLU A 155 0.76 1.21 2.61
CA GLU A 155 -0.49 1.97 2.57
C GLU A 155 -0.40 3.30 3.30
N HIS A 156 0.44 3.41 4.34
CA HIS A 156 0.76 4.68 5.01
C HIS A 156 1.32 5.68 4.01
N ARG A 157 2.43 5.32 3.32
CA ARG A 157 3.01 6.18 2.27
C ARG A 157 2.04 6.46 1.14
N GLY A 158 1.36 5.44 0.64
CA GLY A 158 0.42 5.59 -0.47
C GLY A 158 -0.71 6.57 -0.15
N SER A 159 -1.25 6.51 1.06
CA SER A 159 -2.28 7.41 1.55
C SER A 159 -1.74 8.83 1.76
N ALA A 160 -0.56 8.96 2.39
CA ALA A 160 0.10 10.25 2.61
C ALA A 160 0.39 10.97 1.29
N HIS A 161 0.85 10.21 0.29
CA HIS A 161 1.12 10.74 -1.04
C HIS A 161 -0.15 11.19 -1.76
N LEU A 162 -1.25 10.43 -1.64
CA LEU A 162 -2.53 10.84 -2.21
C LEU A 162 -3.04 12.14 -1.57
N ALA A 163 -2.92 12.28 -0.25
CA ALA A 163 -3.27 13.52 0.46
C ALA A 163 -2.40 14.70 -0.02
N ALA A 164 -1.09 14.49 -0.15
CA ALA A 164 -0.15 15.50 -0.66
C ALA A 164 -0.46 15.93 -2.10
N VAL A 165 -0.74 14.98 -3.00
CA VAL A 165 -1.15 15.23 -4.39
C VAL A 165 -2.38 16.13 -4.44
N ARG A 166 -3.38 15.85 -3.59
CA ARG A 166 -4.59 16.68 -3.50
C ARG A 166 -4.30 18.06 -2.91
N ALA A 167 -3.43 18.15 -1.90
CA ALA A 167 -3.07 19.41 -1.25
C ALA A 167 -2.36 20.41 -2.19
N VAL A 168 -1.58 19.92 -3.15
CA VAL A 168 -0.93 20.76 -4.19
C VAL A 168 -1.83 21.04 -5.39
N GLY A 169 -3.11 20.66 -5.34
CA GLY A 169 -4.08 20.87 -6.42
C GLY A 169 -3.89 19.97 -7.63
N LEU A 170 -3.01 18.96 -7.56
CA LEU A 170 -2.77 18.03 -8.66
C LEU A 170 -3.86 16.95 -8.69
N SER A 171 -4.29 16.56 -9.90
CA SER A 171 -5.20 15.43 -10.03
C SER A 171 -4.42 14.11 -9.84
N PRO A 172 -4.98 13.10 -9.15
CA PRO A 172 -4.32 11.80 -9.01
C PRO A 172 -4.02 11.13 -10.35
N LYS A 173 -4.88 11.31 -11.37
CA LYS A 173 -4.64 10.82 -12.73
C LYS A 173 -3.34 11.40 -13.31
N VAL A 174 -3.18 12.72 -13.28
CA VAL A 174 -1.96 13.39 -13.77
C VAL A 174 -0.74 12.94 -12.97
N ALA A 175 -0.84 12.86 -11.64
CA ALA A 175 0.25 12.36 -10.79
C ALA A 175 0.67 10.93 -11.16
N HIS A 176 -0.30 10.05 -11.37
CA HIS A 176 -0.06 8.67 -11.82
C HIS A 176 0.60 8.62 -13.20
N THR A 177 0.13 9.42 -14.17
CA THR A 177 0.71 9.49 -15.51
C THR A 177 2.16 10.00 -15.48
N ILE A 178 2.51 10.95 -14.60
CA ILE A 178 3.90 11.38 -14.39
C ILE A 178 4.77 10.21 -13.91
N LYS A 179 4.31 9.48 -12.90
CA LYS A 179 5.11 8.45 -12.23
C LYS A 179 5.18 7.14 -13.02
N ARG A 180 4.10 6.77 -13.71
CA ARG A 180 3.90 5.48 -14.41
C ARG A 180 3.19 5.68 -15.76
N PRO A 181 3.84 6.34 -16.74
CA PRO A 181 3.20 6.69 -18.00
C PRO A 181 2.74 5.46 -18.81
N THR A 182 3.33 4.28 -18.58
CA THR A 182 3.00 3.03 -19.27
C THR A 182 1.83 2.26 -18.66
N ASP A 183 1.42 2.61 -17.43
CA ASP A 183 0.43 1.82 -16.67
C ASP A 183 -0.98 2.42 -16.74
N VAL A 184 -1.15 3.59 -17.37
CA VAL A 184 -2.40 4.37 -17.35
C VAL A 184 -3.62 3.56 -17.82
N ALA A 185 -3.44 2.70 -18.83
CA ALA A 185 -4.49 1.79 -19.31
C ALA A 185 -4.91 0.75 -18.27
N ASN A 186 -3.97 0.22 -17.48
CA ASN A 186 -4.26 -0.74 -16.40
C ASN A 186 -5.06 -0.09 -15.26
N PHE A 187 -5.04 1.24 -15.16
CA PHE A 187 -5.83 2.02 -14.20
C PHE A 187 -7.19 2.46 -14.76
N GLY A 188 -7.55 1.99 -15.96
CA GLY A 188 -8.87 2.15 -16.55
C GLY A 188 -9.07 3.41 -17.39
N TYR A 189 -7.98 4.07 -17.80
CA TYR A 189 -8.05 5.23 -18.69
C TYR A 189 -7.76 4.83 -20.13
N GLY A 190 -8.64 5.24 -21.05
CA GLY A 190 -8.42 5.10 -22.48
C GLY A 190 -7.27 5.98 -23.01
N PRO A 191 -6.73 5.70 -24.20
CA PRO A 191 -5.67 6.51 -24.82
C PRO A 191 -6.00 8.02 -24.92
N GLU A 192 -7.26 8.36 -25.16
CA GLU A 192 -7.78 9.72 -25.24
C GLU A 192 -7.96 10.40 -23.87
N GLU A 193 -7.93 9.63 -22.79
CA GLU A 193 -8.05 10.12 -21.42
C GLU A 193 -6.69 10.40 -20.75
N VAL A 194 -5.59 10.03 -21.41
CA VAL A 194 -4.22 10.27 -20.94
C VAL A 194 -3.93 11.77 -21.02
N PRO A 195 -3.68 12.45 -19.88
CA PRO A 195 -3.43 13.88 -19.89
C PRO A 195 -2.07 14.21 -20.50
N GLU A 196 -1.98 15.34 -21.20
CA GLU A 196 -0.69 15.96 -21.51
C GLU A 196 -0.05 16.47 -20.20
N ILE A 197 1.25 16.21 -20.02
CA ILE A 197 1.97 16.52 -18.78
C ILE A 197 2.84 17.76 -18.96
N THR A 198 2.48 18.83 -18.25
CA THR A 198 3.23 20.10 -18.26
C THR A 198 4.39 20.10 -17.28
N ASP A 199 5.28 21.10 -17.39
CA ASP A 199 6.35 21.32 -16.41
C ASP A 199 5.80 21.78 -15.05
N GLU A 200 4.67 22.50 -15.05
CA GLU A 200 3.98 22.87 -13.81
C GLU A 200 3.45 21.63 -13.08
N ASP A 201 2.90 20.65 -13.81
CA ASP A 201 2.45 19.39 -13.23
C ASP A 201 3.62 18.62 -12.61
N ARG A 202 4.78 18.58 -13.28
CA ARG A 202 6.01 17.99 -12.74
C ARG A 202 6.49 18.70 -11.48
N ALA A 203 6.45 20.03 -11.45
CA ALA A 203 6.81 20.82 -10.27
C ALA A 203 5.86 20.56 -9.09
N ARG A 204 4.54 20.50 -9.33
CA ARG A 204 3.55 20.15 -8.30
C ARG A 204 3.74 18.73 -7.80
N HIS A 205 4.02 17.77 -8.69
CA HIS A 205 4.32 16.40 -8.29
C HIS A 205 5.58 16.31 -7.40
N ALA A 206 6.66 17.01 -7.76
CA ALA A 206 7.86 17.08 -6.92
C ALA A 206 7.56 17.66 -5.54
N ARG A 207 6.74 18.72 -5.47
CA ARG A 207 6.27 19.29 -4.20
C ARG A 207 5.40 18.31 -3.40
N ALA A 208 4.58 17.49 -4.07
CA ALA A 208 3.80 16.46 -3.39
C ALA A 208 4.70 15.37 -2.76
N GLU A 209 5.80 14.98 -3.40
CA GLU A 209 6.79 14.06 -2.80
C GLU A 209 7.43 14.65 -1.53
N GLU A 210 7.78 15.95 -1.55
CA GLU A 210 8.29 16.64 -0.35
C GLU A 210 7.26 16.64 0.79
N ILE A 211 5.99 16.96 0.49
CA ILE A 211 4.91 16.96 1.48
C ILE A 211 4.62 15.54 1.98
N THR A 212 4.74 14.53 1.11
CA THR A 212 4.59 13.12 1.50
C THR A 212 5.58 12.75 2.59
N ASN A 213 6.87 13.08 2.38
CA ASN A 213 7.90 12.84 3.38
C ASN A 213 7.65 13.62 4.67
N LEU A 214 7.17 14.87 4.58
CA LEU A 214 6.79 15.67 5.77
C LEU A 214 5.63 15.05 6.56
N ILE A 215 4.65 14.44 5.90
CA ILE A 215 3.54 13.74 6.55
C ILE A 215 4.05 12.48 7.27
N GLU A 216 4.94 11.71 6.64
CA GLU A 216 5.42 10.45 7.21
C GLU A 216 6.46 10.62 8.32
N ALA A 217 7.36 11.61 8.21
CA ALA A 217 8.54 11.75 9.06
C ALA A 217 8.27 11.72 10.58
N PRO A 218 7.20 12.34 11.12
CA PRO A 218 6.89 12.27 12.55
C PRO A 218 6.73 10.84 13.08
N ALA A 219 6.07 9.96 12.32
CA ALA A 219 5.85 8.57 12.72
C ALA A 219 7.16 7.77 12.79
N TYR A 220 8.11 8.06 11.91
CA TYR A 220 9.44 7.43 11.92
C TYR A 220 10.36 8.04 12.98
N GLY A 221 10.09 9.27 13.42
CA GLY A 221 10.86 9.98 14.45
C GLY A 221 10.74 9.41 15.86
N VAL A 222 9.84 8.47 16.10
CA VAL A 222 9.71 7.78 17.40
C VAL A 222 10.77 6.71 17.62
N LEU A 223 11.46 6.28 16.56
CA LEU A 223 12.49 5.27 16.65
C LEU A 223 13.80 5.86 17.19
N ASP A 224 14.43 5.15 18.12
CA ASP A 224 15.83 5.37 18.47
C ASP A 224 16.75 4.81 17.37
N ASP A 225 18.07 4.96 17.55
CA ASP A 225 19.04 4.48 16.55
C ASP A 225 19.00 2.97 16.34
N ALA A 226 18.66 2.18 17.38
CA ALA A 226 18.55 0.74 17.29
C ALA A 226 17.30 0.33 16.48
N GLY A 227 16.15 0.94 16.75
CA GLY A 227 14.91 0.74 16.02
C GLY A 227 15.02 1.19 14.56
N ALA A 228 15.63 2.34 14.29
CA ALA A 228 15.89 2.81 12.93
C ALA A 228 16.78 1.82 12.14
N THR A 229 17.80 1.27 12.80
CA THR A 229 18.69 0.26 12.20
C THR A 229 17.95 -1.05 11.96
N ALA A 230 17.14 -1.51 12.91
CA ALA A 230 16.35 -2.73 12.79
C ALA A 230 15.32 -2.64 11.66
N LEU A 231 14.64 -1.49 11.52
CA LEU A 231 13.69 -1.26 10.44
C LEU A 231 14.38 -1.31 9.06
N ALA A 232 15.50 -0.60 8.91
CA ALA A 232 16.25 -0.54 7.66
C ALA A 232 16.86 -1.91 7.27
N ALA A 233 17.58 -2.55 8.20
CA ALA A 233 18.18 -3.86 7.95
C ALA A 233 17.13 -4.95 7.73
N GLY A 234 15.99 -4.88 8.45
CA GLY A 234 14.89 -5.82 8.29
C GLY A 234 14.25 -5.73 6.92
N VAL A 235 13.94 -4.52 6.42
CA VAL A 235 13.38 -4.37 5.07
C VAL A 235 14.36 -4.79 3.98
N ASP A 236 15.67 -4.57 4.17
CA ASP A 236 16.71 -5.09 3.28
C ASP A 236 16.72 -6.63 3.25
N GLY A 237 16.59 -7.27 4.42
CA GLY A 237 16.48 -8.73 4.53
C GLY A 237 15.23 -9.29 3.84
N ILE A 238 14.09 -8.61 4.00
CA ILE A 238 12.82 -8.97 3.32
C ILE A 238 12.99 -8.81 1.80
N GLU A 239 13.58 -7.71 1.34
CA GLU A 239 13.85 -7.49 -0.09
C GLU A 239 14.73 -8.59 -0.68
N ALA A 240 15.82 -8.94 -0.01
CA ALA A 240 16.74 -9.99 -0.46
C ALA A 240 16.07 -11.37 -0.55
N ALA A 241 15.12 -11.66 0.34
CA ALA A 241 14.37 -12.92 0.33
C ALA A 241 13.29 -12.98 -0.78
N PHE A 242 12.82 -11.82 -1.26
CA PHE A 242 11.83 -11.71 -2.33
C PHE A 242 12.44 -11.61 -3.74
N ALA A 243 13.74 -11.33 -3.85
CA ALA A 243 14.52 -11.39 -5.09
C ALA A 243 14.58 -12.82 -5.67
#